data_AF-A0A1J6IRX4-F1
#
_entry.id   AF-A0A1J6IRX4-F1
#
_cell.length_a   1.000
_cell.length_b   1.000
_cell.length_c   1.000
_cell.angle_alpha   90.00
_cell.angle_beta   90.00
_cell.angle_gamma   90.00
#
_symmetry.space_group_name_H-M   'P 1'
#
loop_
_entity.id
_entity.type
_entity.pdbx_description
1 polymer ?
#
loop_
_entity_poly.entity_id
_entity_poly.type
_entity_poly.pdbx_seq_one_letter_code
_entity_poly.pdbx_strand_id
1 'polypeptide(L)'
;MKHLKVKALSVNLRLKKLALSFYLQSSLVDLPLKNYYRYVIPTLDDFSSTDYTIYGPKAFFANMPPSKTLTMNLDVPEPWLVEPVVAIHDLDNILLENLGETRTLQAVYELEALVLTGHCSEKDHEPPRGLQLILGTKSTPHLVDTLVMANLGYWQMKAFPGVWYLQLAPGRSSELYALKEDGDGGQETTLSKRIT
;
A
#
# COMPACT_ATOMS: atom_id res chain seq x y z
N MET A 1 23.54 8.86 5.92
CA MET A 1 22.81 9.04 4.65
C MET A 1 21.60 9.92 4.91
N LYS A 2 21.22 10.80 3.97
CA LYS A 2 20.02 11.63 4.13
C LYS A 2 18.92 11.07 3.26
N HIS A 3 17.72 10.86 3.80
CA HIS A 3 16.63 10.24 3.03
C HIS A 3 15.64 11.31 2.53
N LEU A 4 15.21 11.20 1.28
CA LEU A 4 14.06 11.91 0.76
C LEU A 4 12.81 11.08 1.05
N LYS A 5 11.79 11.69 1.64
CA LYS A 5 10.50 11.04 1.85
C LYS A 5 9.40 11.89 1.21
N VAL A 6 8.64 11.26 0.32
CA VAL A 6 7.43 11.85 -0.27
C VAL A 6 6.23 11.12 0.31
N LYS A 7 5.23 11.82 0.84
CA LYS A 7 3.99 11.19 1.30
C LYS A 7 2.81 11.53 0.42
N ALA A 8 2.11 10.50 -0.01
CA ALA A 8 0.83 10.60 -0.70
C ALA A 8 -0.24 10.02 0.23
N LEU A 9 -1.37 10.69 0.39
CA LEU A 9 -2.48 10.19 1.20
C LEU A 9 -3.74 10.21 0.34
N SER A 10 -4.46 9.10 0.25
CA SER A 10 -5.90 9.15 -0.03
C SER A 10 -6.62 8.97 1.28
N VAL A 11 -7.29 10.02 1.71
CA VAL A 11 -8.21 9.97 2.83
C VAL A 11 -9.50 10.63 2.40
N ASN A 12 -10.50 9.79 2.15
CA ASN A 12 -11.90 10.17 2.28
C ASN A 12 -12.34 9.84 3.71
N LEU A 13 -11.91 10.67 4.67
CA LEU A 13 -12.50 10.69 6.01
C LEU A 13 -13.35 11.96 6.10
N ARG A 14 -14.67 11.79 6.22
CA ARG A 14 -15.55 12.82 6.81
C ARG A 14 -15.24 12.94 8.31
N LEU A 15 -14.10 13.54 8.65
CA LEU A 15 -13.74 13.92 10.02
C LEU A 15 -14.60 15.12 10.44
N LYS A 16 -15.57 14.90 11.34
CA LYS A 16 -16.46 15.98 11.81
C LYS A 16 -15.81 16.90 12.86
N LYS A 17 -14.71 16.49 13.51
CA LYS A 17 -13.81 17.31 14.36
C LYS A 17 -12.59 16.48 14.81
N LEU A 18 -11.39 17.04 14.75
CA LEU A 18 -10.15 16.47 15.30
C LEU A 18 -9.49 17.51 16.21
N ALA A 19 -9.19 17.15 17.45
CA ALA A 19 -8.40 17.97 18.37
C ALA A 19 -7.04 17.27 18.57
N LEU A 20 -5.95 17.96 18.21
CA LEU A 20 -4.58 17.49 18.38
C LEU A 20 -3.93 18.30 19.49
N SER A 21 -3.33 17.61 20.48
CA SER A 21 -2.51 18.24 21.51
C SER A 21 -1.11 17.64 21.45
N PHE A 22 -0.09 18.48 21.36
CA PHE A 22 1.31 18.07 21.24
C PHE A 22 2.07 18.47 22.50
N TYR A 23 2.87 17.56 23.05
CA TYR A 23 3.81 17.84 24.12
C TYR A 23 5.24 17.78 23.57
N LEU A 24 6.00 18.86 23.73
CA LEU A 24 7.37 18.95 23.25
C LEU A 24 8.32 18.31 24.29
N GLN A 25 9.12 17.33 23.86
CA GLN A 25 10.21 16.77 24.66
C GLN A 25 11.54 17.15 24.02
N SER A 26 12.41 17.83 24.78
CA SER A 26 13.57 18.57 24.28
C SER A 26 14.91 17.83 24.38
N SER A 27 14.96 16.64 24.97
CA SER A 27 16.20 15.85 25.05
C SER A 27 16.44 15.07 23.75
N LEU A 28 17.35 15.54 22.91
CA LEU A 28 17.78 14.83 21.69
C LEU A 28 19.29 14.57 21.75
N VAL A 29 19.67 13.28 21.74
CA VAL A 29 21.07 12.81 21.82
C VAL A 29 21.73 12.73 20.43
N ASP A 30 20.93 12.73 19.36
CA ASP A 30 21.37 12.54 17.98
C ASP A 30 20.79 13.64 17.07
N LEU A 31 21.37 13.82 15.88
CA LEU A 31 20.98 14.85 14.92
C LEU A 31 19.49 14.70 14.56
N PRO A 32 18.63 15.67 14.89
CA PRO A 32 17.18 15.47 14.92
C PRO A 32 16.54 15.33 13.53
N LEU A 33 17.20 15.83 12.48
CA LEU A 33 16.68 15.84 11.11
C LEU A 33 17.72 15.28 10.14
N LYS A 34 17.51 14.02 9.74
CA LYS A 34 18.32 13.33 8.72
C LYS A 34 17.64 13.29 7.35
N ASN A 35 16.39 13.77 7.25
CA ASN A 35 15.55 13.57 6.07
C ASN A 35 15.00 14.88 5.51
N TYR A 36 14.85 14.95 4.19
CA TYR A 36 14.06 15.98 3.53
C TYR A 36 12.68 15.41 3.22
N TYR A 37 11.63 16.12 3.60
CA TYR A 37 10.26 15.61 3.55
C TYR A 37 9.34 16.56 2.80
N ARG A 38 8.51 16.01 1.89
CA ARG A 38 7.42 16.73 1.24
C ARG A 38 6.14 15.90 1.32
N TYR A 39 5.07 16.55 1.74
CA TYR A 39 3.74 15.99 1.72
C TYR A 39 3.00 16.47 0.48
N VAL A 40 2.34 15.55 -0.23
CA VAL A 40 1.60 15.86 -1.46
C VAL A 40 0.13 15.47 -1.24
N ILE A 41 -0.75 16.45 -1.41
CA ILE A 41 -2.21 16.25 -1.37
C ILE A 41 -2.73 16.46 -2.78
N PRO A 42 -3.37 15.47 -3.40
CA PRO A 42 -4.04 15.68 -4.67
C PRO A 42 -5.21 16.63 -4.48
N THR A 43 -5.33 17.61 -5.37
CA THR A 43 -6.45 18.54 -5.48
C THR A 43 -7.42 18.06 -6.56
N LEU A 44 -8.68 18.53 -6.51
CA LEU A 44 -9.69 18.14 -7.51
C LEU A 44 -9.28 18.53 -8.94
N ASP A 45 -8.49 19.58 -9.09
CA ASP A 45 -7.98 20.07 -10.38
C ASP A 45 -6.94 19.11 -11.00
N ASP A 46 -6.24 18.31 -10.18
CA ASP A 46 -5.24 17.34 -10.65
C ASP A 46 -5.87 16.13 -11.39
N PHE A 47 -7.20 15.95 -11.29
CA PHE A 47 -7.94 14.86 -11.96
C PHE A 47 -8.73 15.32 -13.20
N SER A 48 -8.66 16.61 -13.55
CA SER A 48 -9.56 17.23 -14.53
C SER A 48 -9.08 17.10 -16.00
N SER A 49 -7.80 16.86 -16.24
CA SER A 49 -7.25 16.76 -17.59
C SER A 49 -7.34 15.34 -18.15
N THR A 50 -8.09 15.16 -19.23
CA THR A 50 -8.19 13.91 -20.01
C THR A 50 -6.89 13.57 -20.75
N ASP A 51 -5.93 14.50 -20.79
CA ASP A 51 -4.60 14.27 -21.34
C ASP A 51 -3.69 13.62 -20.29
N TYR A 52 -3.09 12.47 -20.64
CA TYR A 52 -2.06 11.74 -19.88
C TYR A 52 -0.77 12.53 -19.59
N THR A 53 -0.76 13.84 -19.84
CA THR A 53 0.36 14.73 -19.58
C THR A 53 0.45 15.03 -18.08
N ILE A 54 1.42 14.42 -17.38
CA ILE A 54 2.26 14.88 -16.24
C ILE A 54 1.76 16.06 -15.34
N TYR A 55 0.45 16.22 -15.12
CA TYR A 55 -0.16 17.22 -14.24
C TYR A 55 -0.79 16.56 -13.01
N GLY A 56 -0.24 15.42 -12.60
CA GLY A 56 -0.60 14.79 -11.33
C GLY A 56 0.07 15.45 -10.12
N PRO A 57 -0.35 15.06 -8.90
CA PRO A 57 0.29 15.47 -7.66
C PRO A 57 1.80 15.21 -7.71
N LYS A 58 2.63 16.24 -7.48
CA LYS A 58 4.09 16.15 -7.55
C LYS A 58 4.79 16.73 -6.33
N ALA A 59 5.87 16.08 -5.92
CA ALA A 59 6.80 16.62 -4.93
C ALA A 59 8.03 17.21 -5.64
N PHE A 60 8.38 18.45 -5.31
CA PHE A 60 9.59 19.09 -5.83
C PHE A 60 10.52 19.49 -4.68
N PHE A 61 11.79 19.10 -4.81
CA PHE A 61 12.87 19.40 -3.88
C PHE A 61 13.91 20.28 -4.58
N ALA A 62 13.91 21.57 -4.24
CA ALA A 62 14.92 22.51 -4.72
C ALA A 62 16.17 22.48 -3.84
N ASN A 63 17.32 22.84 -4.41
CA ASN A 63 18.57 23.11 -3.69
C ASN A 63 19.03 21.95 -2.78
N MET A 64 18.90 20.73 -3.29
CA MET A 64 19.35 19.53 -2.61
C MET A 64 20.89 19.44 -2.60
N PRO A 65 21.52 18.96 -1.52
CA PRO A 65 22.98 18.87 -1.42
C PRO A 65 23.55 17.91 -2.47
N PRO A 66 24.43 18.38 -3.39
CA PRO A 66 24.84 17.57 -4.53
C PRO A 66 25.83 16.46 -4.18
N SER A 67 26.68 16.70 -3.18
CA SER A 67 27.75 15.79 -2.74
C SER A 67 27.32 14.77 -1.68
N LYS A 68 26.01 14.67 -1.40
CA LYS A 68 25.47 13.70 -0.44
C LYS A 68 24.73 12.62 -1.20
N THR A 69 24.99 11.37 -0.84
CA THR A 69 24.16 10.24 -1.25
C THR A 69 22.79 10.34 -0.59
N LEU A 70 21.77 10.28 -1.44
CA LEU A 70 20.35 10.36 -1.10
C LEU A 70 19.65 9.08 -1.51
N THR A 71 18.60 8.74 -0.78
CA THR A 71 17.67 7.68 -1.15
C THR A 71 16.29 8.30 -1.28
N MET A 72 15.59 8.05 -2.39
CA MET A 72 14.21 8.45 -2.58
C MET A 72 13.29 7.37 -2.02
N ASN A 73 12.47 7.75 -1.04
CA ASN A 73 11.51 6.88 -0.40
C ASN A 73 10.10 7.49 -0.49
N LEU A 74 9.10 6.65 -0.67
CA LEU A 74 7.70 7.02 -0.71
C LEU A 74 7.01 6.49 0.57
N ASP A 75 6.45 7.41 1.34
CA ASP A 75 5.69 7.17 2.57
C ASP A 75 4.20 7.15 2.21
N VAL A 76 3.66 5.97 1.88
CA VAL A 76 2.26 5.79 1.46
C VAL A 76 1.42 5.12 2.55
N PRO A 77 0.08 5.23 2.49
CA PRO A 77 -0.81 4.40 3.28
C PRO A 77 -0.44 2.93 3.17
N GLU A 78 -0.52 2.20 4.29
CA GLU A 78 -0.24 0.77 4.36
C GLU A 78 -0.94 -0.09 3.28
N PRO A 79 -2.22 0.14 2.90
CA PRO A 79 -2.86 -0.69 1.89
C PRO A 79 -2.39 -0.36 0.46
N TRP A 80 -1.48 0.60 0.24
CA TRP A 80 -1.06 0.98 -1.10
C TRP A 80 0.19 0.22 -1.52
N LEU A 81 0.10 -0.49 -2.64
CA LEU A 81 1.25 -1.04 -3.31
C LEU A 81 1.65 -0.11 -4.45
N VAL A 82 2.78 0.58 -4.28
CA VAL A 82 3.25 1.60 -5.21
C VAL A 82 4.60 1.19 -5.77
N GLU A 83 4.79 1.35 -7.07
CA GLU A 83 6.02 1.01 -7.77
C GLU A 83 6.53 2.17 -8.64
N PRO A 84 7.85 2.28 -8.87
CA PRO A 84 8.40 3.26 -9.80
C PRO A 84 8.19 2.79 -11.25
N VAL A 85 7.46 3.58 -12.03
CA VAL A 85 7.22 3.32 -13.46
C VAL A 85 8.19 4.08 -14.36
N VAL A 86 8.77 5.18 -13.86
CA VAL A 86 9.84 5.91 -14.53
C VAL A 86 10.94 6.20 -13.51
N ALA A 87 12.12 5.63 -13.70
CA ALA A 87 13.31 5.90 -12.90
C ALA A 87 14.57 5.71 -13.75
N ILE A 88 15.19 6.81 -14.17
CA ILE A 88 16.42 6.76 -15.00
C ILE A 88 17.64 6.42 -14.14
N HIS A 89 17.60 6.79 -12.85
CA HIS A 89 18.68 6.60 -11.90
C HIS A 89 18.28 5.62 -10.80
N ASP A 90 19.28 5.03 -10.15
CA ASP A 90 19.10 4.25 -8.94
C ASP A 90 18.57 5.14 -7.81
N LEU A 91 17.34 4.86 -7.37
CA LEU A 91 16.63 5.66 -6.38
C LEU A 91 17.16 5.44 -4.96
N ASP A 92 17.89 4.36 -4.72
CA ASP A 92 18.47 4.06 -3.41
C ASP A 92 19.84 4.70 -3.20
N ASN A 93 20.51 5.09 -4.29
CA ASN A 93 21.87 5.61 -4.31
C ASN A 93 22.02 6.86 -5.21
N ILE A 94 21.19 7.87 -4.96
CA ILE A 94 21.19 9.12 -5.71
C ILE A 94 22.37 10.01 -5.29
N LEU A 95 23.22 10.40 -6.23
CA LEU A 95 24.26 11.40 -6.04
C LEU A 95 24.12 12.49 -7.11
N LEU A 96 23.71 13.70 -6.72
CA LEU A 96 23.28 14.71 -7.71
C LEU A 96 24.45 15.30 -8.50
N GLU A 97 25.67 15.30 -7.96
CA GLU A 97 26.87 15.67 -8.72
C GLU A 97 27.13 14.76 -9.93
N ASN A 98 26.61 13.53 -9.92
CA ASN A 98 26.75 12.57 -11.03
C ASN A 98 25.72 12.80 -12.15
N LEU A 99 24.80 13.74 -12.01
CA LEU A 99 23.75 13.98 -13.02
C LEU A 99 24.26 14.69 -14.29
N GLY A 100 25.51 15.16 -14.29
CA GLY A 100 26.14 15.80 -15.45
C GLY A 100 25.45 17.11 -15.87
N GLU A 101 25.08 17.23 -17.14
CA GLU A 101 24.39 18.42 -17.68
C GLU A 101 22.92 18.51 -17.25
N THR A 102 22.31 17.37 -16.91
CA THR A 102 20.91 17.30 -16.48
C THR A 102 20.80 17.72 -15.02
N ARG A 103 20.18 18.88 -14.75
CA ARG A 103 20.08 19.42 -13.39
C ARG A 103 18.90 18.89 -12.58
N THR A 104 18.10 18.00 -13.15
CA THR A 104 16.86 17.51 -12.55
C THR A 104 16.80 15.99 -12.62
N LEU A 105 16.72 15.35 -11.46
CA LEU A 105 16.35 13.95 -11.35
C LEU A 105 14.82 13.85 -11.22
N GLN A 106 14.22 12.99 -12.03
CA GLN A 106 12.79 12.70 -12.00
C GLN A 106 12.56 11.21 -11.77
N ALA A 107 11.59 10.91 -10.92
CA ALA A 107 10.99 9.58 -10.80
C ALA A 107 9.47 9.71 -10.81
N VAL A 108 8.79 8.76 -11.43
CA VAL A 108 7.32 8.67 -11.45
C VAL A 108 6.92 7.34 -10.83
N TYR A 109 5.95 7.40 -9.94
CA TYR A 109 5.40 6.26 -9.23
C TYR A 109 3.94 6.04 -9.62
N GLU A 110 3.52 4.78 -9.65
CA GLU A 110 2.14 4.38 -9.92
C GLU A 110 1.61 3.51 -8.78
N LEU A 111 0.34 3.73 -8.40
CA LEU A 111 -0.38 2.83 -7.52
C LEU A 111 -0.73 1.55 -8.32
N GLU A 112 0.11 0.53 -8.20
CA GLU A 112 -0.07 -0.75 -8.88
C GLU A 112 -1.32 -1.47 -8.37
N ALA A 113 -1.49 -1.56 -7.05
CA ALA A 113 -2.60 -2.29 -6.45
C ALA A 113 -2.91 -1.79 -5.04
N LEU A 114 -4.07 -2.20 -4.54
CA LEU A 114 -4.37 -2.18 -3.12
C LEU A 114 -4.05 -3.53 -2.50
N VAL A 115 -3.54 -3.50 -1.28
CA VAL A 115 -3.27 -4.68 -0.48
C VAL A 115 -4.54 -5.03 0.29
N LEU A 116 -5.12 -6.18 -0.03
CA LEU A 116 -6.19 -6.78 0.75
C LEU A 116 -5.57 -7.76 1.75
N THR A 117 -5.82 -7.54 3.04
CA THR A 117 -5.31 -8.39 4.12
C THR A 117 -6.45 -8.95 4.95
N GLY A 118 -6.17 -10.04 5.66
CA GLY A 118 -7.08 -10.57 6.64
C GLY A 118 -6.43 -11.64 7.50
N HIS A 119 -7.23 -12.15 8.44
CA HIS A 119 -6.86 -13.22 9.33
C HIS A 119 -7.85 -14.37 9.18
N CYS A 120 -7.37 -15.60 9.35
CA CYS A 120 -8.18 -16.80 9.32
C CYS A 120 -7.88 -17.64 10.56
N SER A 121 -8.90 -18.21 11.19
CA SER A 121 -8.74 -19.08 12.35
C SER A 121 -9.72 -20.25 12.27
N GLU A 122 -9.27 -21.42 12.72
CA GLU A 122 -10.10 -22.59 12.91
C GLU A 122 -10.97 -22.45 14.18
N LYS A 123 -11.78 -23.47 14.48
CA LYS A 123 -12.68 -23.48 15.64
C LYS A 123 -11.94 -23.35 16.98
N ASP A 124 -10.72 -23.90 17.06
CA ASP A 124 -9.86 -23.86 18.24
C ASP A 124 -8.97 -22.60 18.29
N HIS A 125 -9.28 -21.58 17.47
CA HIS A 125 -8.48 -20.36 17.28
C HIS A 125 -7.07 -20.58 16.74
N GLU A 126 -6.75 -21.79 16.28
CA GLU A 126 -5.49 -22.06 15.59
C GLU A 126 -5.54 -21.56 14.14
N PRO A 127 -4.42 -21.04 13.61
CA PRO A 127 -4.37 -20.57 12.24
C PRO A 127 -4.27 -21.77 11.26
N PRO A 128 -5.13 -21.86 10.23
CA PRO A 128 -5.11 -22.95 9.25
C PRO A 128 -3.93 -22.77 8.29
N ARG A 129 -2.73 -23.10 8.75
CA ARG A 129 -1.47 -22.89 8.01
C ARG A 129 -1.50 -23.64 6.67
N GLY A 130 -1.22 -22.92 5.59
CA GLY A 130 -1.17 -23.50 4.25
C GLY A 130 -2.55 -23.68 3.60
N LEU A 131 -3.62 -23.18 4.23
CA LEU A 131 -4.91 -23.05 3.57
C LEU A 131 -4.76 -22.17 2.33
N GLN A 132 -5.18 -22.68 1.19
CA GLN A 132 -5.12 -21.96 -0.08
C GLN A 132 -6.42 -21.17 -0.26
N LEU A 133 -6.25 -19.86 -0.47
CA LEU A 133 -7.33 -18.94 -0.76
C LEU A 133 -7.18 -18.42 -2.18
N ILE A 134 -8.31 -18.24 -2.87
CA ILE A 134 -8.37 -17.58 -4.18
C ILE A 134 -9.28 -16.35 -4.08
N LEU A 135 -8.95 -15.33 -4.88
CA LEU A 135 -9.70 -14.10 -5.03
C LEU A 135 -9.98 -13.87 -6.51
N GLY A 136 -11.22 -13.48 -6.81
CA GLY A 136 -11.63 -13.17 -8.17
C GLY A 136 -12.90 -12.35 -8.23
N THR A 137 -13.42 -12.20 -9.45
CA THR A 137 -14.69 -11.53 -9.74
C THR A 137 -15.78 -12.56 -10.05
N LYS A 138 -17.04 -12.13 -10.21
CA LYS A 138 -18.12 -13.03 -10.65
C LYS A 138 -17.85 -13.69 -12.00
N SER A 139 -17.19 -12.98 -12.92
CA SER A 139 -16.88 -13.49 -14.27
C SER A 139 -15.65 -14.39 -14.26
N THR A 140 -14.66 -14.05 -13.42
CA THR A 140 -13.39 -14.76 -13.34
C THR A 140 -13.09 -15.09 -11.88
N PRO A 141 -13.55 -16.26 -11.38
CA PRO A 141 -13.49 -16.59 -9.95
C PRO A 141 -12.08 -16.73 -9.37
N HIS A 142 -11.08 -16.99 -10.21
CA HIS A 142 -9.69 -17.16 -9.80
C HIS A 142 -8.81 -16.18 -10.59
N LEU A 143 -8.33 -15.14 -9.92
CA LEU A 143 -7.40 -14.14 -10.46
C LEU A 143 -6.10 -14.09 -9.66
N VAL A 144 -6.19 -14.20 -8.34
CA VAL A 144 -5.05 -14.18 -7.42
C VAL A 144 -5.24 -15.26 -6.37
N ASP A 145 -4.17 -15.92 -5.99
CA ASP A 145 -4.15 -16.92 -4.92
C ASP A 145 -3.10 -16.59 -3.86
N THR A 146 -3.30 -17.11 -2.65
CA THR A 146 -2.33 -16.99 -1.55
C THR A 146 -2.50 -18.11 -0.54
N LEU A 147 -1.53 -18.24 0.36
CA LEU A 147 -1.55 -19.18 1.47
C LEU A 147 -1.75 -18.44 2.79
N VAL A 148 -2.56 -19.03 3.67
CA VAL A 148 -2.67 -18.57 5.05
C VAL A 148 -1.37 -18.89 5.81
N MET A 149 -0.79 -17.85 6.41
CA MET A 149 0.43 -17.96 7.20
C MET A 149 0.15 -18.49 8.61
N ALA A 150 1.16 -19.17 9.19
CA ALA A 150 1.08 -19.69 10.56
C ALA A 150 0.99 -18.58 11.62
N ASN A 151 1.49 -17.38 11.31
CA ASN A 151 1.47 -16.26 12.24
C ASN A 151 0.08 -15.60 12.20
N LEU A 152 -0.73 -15.84 13.22
CA LEU A 152 -2.06 -15.24 13.39
C LEU A 152 -3.01 -15.46 12.19
N GLY A 153 -2.76 -16.49 11.38
CA GLY A 153 -3.59 -16.81 10.23
C GLY A 153 -3.62 -15.72 9.17
N TYR A 154 -2.57 -14.91 9.10
CA TYR A 154 -2.51 -13.77 8.19
C TYR A 154 -2.45 -14.23 6.73
N TRP A 155 -3.18 -13.52 5.87
CA TRP A 155 -3.10 -13.65 4.43
C TRP A 155 -3.16 -12.28 3.77
N GLN A 156 -2.58 -12.18 2.57
CA GLN A 156 -2.50 -10.94 1.80
C GLN A 156 -2.60 -11.22 0.31
N MET A 157 -3.36 -10.38 -0.41
CA MET A 157 -3.51 -10.44 -1.86
C MET A 157 -3.52 -9.03 -2.46
N LYS A 158 -3.10 -8.91 -3.73
CA LYS A 158 -3.27 -7.69 -4.52
C LYS A 158 -4.72 -7.61 -5.02
N ALA A 159 -5.34 -6.45 -4.89
CA ALA A 159 -6.70 -6.18 -5.36
C ALA A 159 -6.79 -4.76 -5.95
N PHE A 160 -7.79 -4.54 -6.79
CA PHE A 160 -8.12 -3.23 -7.35
C PHE A 160 -9.47 -2.75 -6.77
N PRO A 161 -9.79 -1.45 -6.82
CA PRO A 161 -11.12 -0.99 -6.44
C PRO A 161 -12.21 -1.75 -7.20
N GLY A 162 -13.13 -2.39 -6.49
CA GLY A 162 -14.16 -3.23 -7.10
C GLY A 162 -14.77 -4.23 -6.14
N VAL A 163 -15.68 -5.05 -6.65
CA VAL A 163 -16.32 -6.13 -5.89
C VAL A 163 -15.58 -7.44 -6.13
N TRP A 164 -15.10 -8.05 -5.06
CA TRP A 164 -14.31 -9.28 -5.09
C TRP A 164 -14.97 -10.42 -4.31
N TYR A 165 -14.60 -11.64 -4.67
CA TYR A 165 -15.09 -12.88 -4.06
C TYR A 165 -13.90 -13.69 -3.59
N LEU A 166 -13.79 -13.88 -2.27
CA LEU A 166 -12.80 -14.72 -1.64
C LEU A 166 -13.37 -16.13 -1.48
N GLN A 167 -12.62 -17.14 -1.92
CA GLN A 167 -13.03 -18.55 -1.89
C GLN A 167 -11.87 -19.45 -1.46
N LEU A 168 -12.18 -20.66 -1.05
CA LEU A 168 -11.16 -21.71 -0.87
C LEU A 168 -10.70 -22.18 -2.25
N ALA A 169 -9.39 -22.38 -2.42
CA ALA A 169 -8.87 -22.96 -3.66
C ALA A 169 -9.41 -24.39 -3.85
N PRO A 170 -9.75 -24.79 -5.09
CA PRO A 170 -10.21 -26.14 -5.37
C PRO A 170 -9.12 -27.17 -5.03
N GLY A 171 -9.54 -28.29 -4.44
CA GLY A 171 -8.67 -29.39 -4.01
C GLY A 171 -8.65 -29.52 -2.50
N ARG A 172 -7.47 -29.81 -1.92
CA ARG A 172 -7.33 -30.18 -0.51
C ARG A 172 -7.91 -29.14 0.46
N SER A 173 -7.81 -27.86 0.13
CA SER A 173 -8.37 -26.77 0.96
C SER A 173 -9.90 -26.81 0.98
N SER A 174 -10.55 -26.92 -0.19
CA SER A 174 -12.01 -27.05 -0.28
C SER A 174 -12.56 -28.40 0.20
N GLU A 175 -11.75 -29.45 0.24
CA GLU A 175 -12.13 -30.78 0.76
C GLU A 175 -12.18 -30.81 2.30
N LEU A 176 -11.28 -30.05 2.94
CA LEU A 176 -11.11 -30.09 4.40
C LEU A 176 -11.82 -28.93 5.12
N TYR A 177 -12.03 -27.81 4.44
CA TYR A 177 -12.50 -26.58 5.05
C TYR A 177 -13.76 -26.04 4.36
N ALA A 178 -14.53 -25.27 5.12
CA ALA A 178 -15.63 -24.46 4.62
C ALA A 178 -15.56 -23.07 5.26
N LEU A 179 -15.87 -22.02 4.50
CA LEU A 179 -15.93 -20.66 5.03
C LEU A 179 -17.20 -20.47 5.83
N LYS A 180 -17.08 -19.80 6.98
CA LYS A 180 -18.21 -19.41 7.84
C LYS A 180 -18.33 -17.89 7.83
N GLU A 181 -19.56 -17.37 7.71
CA GLU A 181 -19.82 -15.93 7.87
C GLU A 181 -20.00 -15.55 9.36
N ASP A 182 -19.52 -14.36 9.73
CA ASP A 182 -19.70 -13.74 11.05
C ASP A 182 -21.08 -13.06 11.16
N GLY A 183 -22.15 -13.81 10.90
CA GLY A 183 -23.53 -13.38 11.11
C GLY A 183 -24.12 -13.99 12.38
N ASP A 184 -24.64 -13.17 13.29
CA ASP A 184 -25.32 -13.54 14.55
C ASP A 184 -26.70 -14.20 14.34
N GLY A 185 -26.86 -15.03 13.32
CA GLY A 185 -28.13 -15.69 13.03
C GLY A 185 -28.10 -16.56 11.79
N GLY A 186 -28.01 -17.87 12.00
CA GLY A 186 -28.11 -18.89 10.96
C GLY A 186 -26.74 -19.41 10.50
N GLN A 187 -26.50 -20.72 10.67
CA GLN A 187 -25.35 -21.41 10.09
C GLN A 187 -25.55 -21.57 8.57
N GLU A 188 -25.35 -20.51 7.80
CA GLU A 188 -25.20 -20.63 6.36
C GLU A 188 -23.72 -20.75 6.02
N THR A 189 -23.30 -21.94 5.59
CA THR A 189 -21.97 -22.21 5.05
C THR A 189 -21.91 -21.67 3.63
N THR A 190 -21.29 -20.50 3.44
CA THR A 190 -21.16 -19.89 2.12
C THR A 190 -19.84 -20.32 1.49
N LEU A 191 -19.87 -20.74 0.22
CA LEU A 191 -18.68 -21.13 -0.54
C LEU A 191 -17.77 -19.94 -0.89
N SER A 192 -18.28 -18.70 -0.76
CA SER A 192 -17.59 -17.48 -1.13
C SER A 192 -17.95 -16.29 -0.24
N LYS A 193 -16.97 -15.51 0.18
CA LYS A 193 -17.18 -14.25 0.91
C LYS A 193 -17.05 -13.06 -0.04
N ARG A 194 -18.04 -12.16 -0.04
CA ARG A 194 -18.01 -10.92 -0.84
C ARG A 194 -17.19 -9.85 -0.12
N ILE A 195 -16.30 -9.18 -0.85
CA ILE A 195 -15.46 -8.06 -0.39
C ILE A 195 -15.79 -6.85 -1.27
N THR A 196 -16.00 -5.68 -0.66
CA THR A 196 -16.41 -4.43 -1.33
C THR A 196 -15.59 -3.27 -0.80
#